data_AF-A0A972YFZ0-F1
#
_entry.id   AF-A0A972YFZ0-F1
#
_cell.length_a   1.000
_cell.length_b   1.000
_cell.length_c   1.000
_cell.angle_alpha   90.00
_cell.angle_beta   90.00
_cell.angle_gamma   90.00
#
_symmetry.space_group_name_H-M   'P 1'
#
loop_
_entity.id
_entity.type
_entity.pdbx_description
1 polymer ?
#
loop_
_entity_poly.entity_id
_entity_poly.type
_entity_poly.pdbx_seq_one_letter_code
_entity_poly.pdbx_strand_id
1 'polypeptide(L)' 'MIFKALAFLAVIFIVYLVFFKKSRESEIKKSMKKDEEIMDACPTCKTFVSKEDAILSNGKYFCSKECLQ' A
#
# COMPACT_ATOMS: atom_id res chain seq x y z
N MET A 1 19.63 31.76 32.91
CA MET A 1 19.35 31.90 31.46
C MET A 1 19.64 30.63 30.65
N ILE A 2 20.53 29.73 31.12
CA ILE A 2 20.84 28.45 30.47
C ILE A 2 19.66 27.45 30.47
N PHE A 3 18.86 27.42 31.53
CA PHE A 3 17.77 26.43 31.70
C PHE A 3 16.62 26.66 30.69
N LYS A 4 16.33 27.92 30.38
CA LYS A 4 15.36 28.30 29.33
C LYS A 4 15.81 27.86 27.94
N ALA A 5 17.10 27.96 27.63
CA ALA A 5 17.66 27.52 26.36
C ALA A 5 17.59 25.99 26.20
N LEU A 6 17.87 25.25 27.27
CA LEU A 6 17.77 23.79 27.32
C LEU A 6 16.33 23.31 27.12
N ALA A 7 15.36 23.98 27.76
CA ALA A 7 13.94 23.69 27.55
C ALA A 7 13.50 23.94 26.10
N PHE A 8 13.96 25.03 25.49
CA PHE A 8 13.68 25.33 24.07
C PHE A 8 14.25 24.27 23.12
N LEU A 9 15.49 23.85 23.33
CA LEU A 9 16.13 22.78 22.55
C LEU A 9 15.39 21.45 22.68
N ALA A 10 14.95 21.10 23.91
CA ALA A 10 14.18 19.88 24.15
C ALA A 10 12.84 19.89 23.39
N VAL A 11 12.12 21.01 23.38
CA VAL A 11 10.85 21.14 22.65
C VAL A 11 11.06 20.98 21.13
N ILE A 12 12.08 21.63 20.57
CA ILE A 12 12.42 21.52 19.14
C ILE A 12 12.78 20.07 18.78
N PHE A 13 13.55 19.39 19.64
CA PHE A 13 13.92 18.00 19.44
C PHE A 13 12.72 17.05 19.48
N ILE A 14 11.77 17.27 20.40
CA ILE A 14 10.52 16.49 20.47
C ILE A 14 9.68 16.69 19.21
N VAL A 15 9.52 17.93 18.74
CA VAL A 15 8.79 18.22 17.49
C VAL A 15 9.46 17.51 16.32
N TYR A 16 10.78 17.59 16.19
CA TYR A 16 11.53 16.87 15.15
C TYR A 16 11.29 15.36 15.22
N LEU A 17 11.37 14.75 16.40
CA LEU A 17 11.11 13.32 16.56
C LEU A 17 9.68 12.93 16.18
N VAL A 18 8.67 13.71 16.56
CA VAL A 18 7.26 13.42 16.23
C VAL A 18 7.00 13.51 14.72
N PHE A 19 7.52 14.54 14.05
CA PHE A 19 7.33 14.72 12.61
C PHE A 19 8.17 13.73 11.78
N PHE A 20 9.42 13.44 12.17
CA PHE A 20 10.33 12.58 11.40
C PHE A 20 10.13 11.08 11.70
N LYS A 21 9.61 10.71 12.88
CA LYS A 21 9.23 9.31 13.17
C LYS A 21 7.97 8.91 12.39
N LYS A 22 7.06 9.86 12.13
CA LYS A 22 5.83 9.59 11.38
C LYS A 22 6.07 9.36 9.88
N SER A 23 7.12 9.94 9.29
CA SER A 23 7.47 9.70 7.88
C SER A 23 8.08 8.31 7.63
N ARG A 24 8.90 7.79 8.55
CA ARG A 24 9.50 6.45 8.41
C ARG A 24 8.48 5.32 8.50
N GLU A 25 7.42 5.48 9.29
CA GLU A 25 6.40 4.44 9.41
C GLU A 25 5.52 4.34 8.13
N SER A 26 5.31 5.44 7.42
CA SER A 26 4.57 5.44 6.16
C SER A 26 5.36 4.83 4.99
N GLU A 27 6.69 4.99 4.94
CA GLU A 27 7.53 4.36 3.91
C GLU A 27 7.70 2.85 4.11
N ILE A 28 7.82 2.39 5.37
CA ILE A 28 7.93 0.96 5.68
C ILE A 28 6.61 0.23 5.39
N LYS A 29 5.45 0.86 5.67
CA LYS A 29 4.15 0.28 5.31
C LYS A 29 3.90 0.26 3.79
N LYS A 30 4.49 1.19 3.03
CA LYS A 30 4.40 1.19 1.56
C LYS A 30 5.29 0.12 0.92
N SER A 31 6.47 -0.16 1.48
CA SER A 31 7.40 -1.18 0.97
C SER A 31 7.09 -2.61 1.39
N MET A 32 6.22 -2.81 2.39
CA MET A 32 5.74 -4.14 2.80
C MET A 32 4.48 -4.62 2.07
N LYS A 33 3.80 -3.74 1.32
CA LYS A 33 2.93 -4.22 0.24
C LYS A 33 3.85 -4.68 -0.88
N LYS A 34 4.44 -5.87 -0.71
CA LYS A 34 4.79 -6.66 -1.89
C LYS A 34 3.48 -6.82 -2.64
N ASP A 35 3.44 -6.28 -3.85
CA ASP A 35 2.37 -6.47 -4.81
C ASP A 35 2.32 -7.97 -5.15
N GLU A 36 1.80 -8.77 -4.22
CA GLU A 36 1.37 -10.13 -4.51
C GLU A 36 0.10 -9.98 -5.35
N GLU A 37 0.30 -9.66 -6.64
CA GLU A 37 -0.76 -9.68 -7.64
C GLU A 37 -1.30 -11.11 -7.69
N ILE A 38 -2.46 -11.30 -7.06
CA ILE A 38 -3.14 -12.59 -7.11
C ILE A 38 -3.71 -12.73 -8.52
N MET A 39 -3.07 -13.59 -9.30
CA MET A 39 -3.44 -13.93 -10.66
C MET A 39 -4.36 -15.15 -10.64
N ASP A 40 -5.56 -15.01 -11.20
CA ASP A 40 -6.51 -16.11 -11.38
C ASP A 40 -6.63 -16.49 -12.86
N ALA A 41 -6.85 -17.77 -13.14
CA ALA A 41 -7.01 -18.26 -14.51
C ALA A 41 -8.45 -18.04 -15.00
N CYS A 42 -8.59 -17.41 -16.18
CA CYS A 42 -9.88 -17.25 -16.83
C CYS A 42 -10.46 -18.64 -17.21
N PRO A 43 -11.72 -18.97 -16.85
CA PRO A 43 -12.30 -20.28 -17.14
C PRO A 43 -12.53 -20.54 -18.63
N THR A 44 -12.61 -19.50 -19.46
CA THR A 44 -12.94 -19.60 -20.90
C THR A 44 -11.68 -19.76 -21.76
N CYS A 45 -10.67 -18.90 -21.57
CA CYS A 45 -9.47 -18.86 -22.40
C CYS A 45 -8.19 -19.32 -21.68
N LYS A 46 -8.26 -19.60 -20.36
CA LYS A 46 -7.13 -19.99 -19.50
C LYS A 46 -6.00 -18.96 -19.40
N THR A 47 -6.22 -17.74 -19.88
CA THR A 47 -5.30 -16.62 -19.64
C THR A 47 -5.31 -16.26 -18.15
N PHE A 48 -4.13 -16.06 -17.58
CA PHE A 48 -3.98 -15.54 -16.22
C PHE A 48 -4.28 -14.05 -16.20
N VAL A 49 -5.19 -13.63 -15.33
CA VAL A 49 -5.60 -12.24 -15.18
C VAL A 49 -5.49 -11.82 -13.72
N SER A 50 -4.95 -10.63 -13.49
CA SER A 50 -4.86 -10.03 -12.16
C SER A 50 -6.26 -9.76 -11.64
N LYS A 51 -6.53 -10.04 -10.36
CA LYS A 51 -7.85 -9.73 -9.74
C LYS A 51 -8.26 -8.27 -9.87
N GLU A 52 -7.28 -7.37 -9.99
CA GLU A 52 -7.46 -5.93 -10.11
C GLU A 52 -8.02 -5.52 -11.48
N ASP A 53 -7.63 -6.25 -12.53
CA ASP A 53 -8.02 -6.00 -13.93
C ASP A 53 -9.09 -6.97 -14.45
N ALA A 54 -9.36 -8.04 -13.71
CA ALA A 54 -10.30 -9.08 -14.09
C ALA A 54 -11.76 -8.67 -13.88
N ILE A 55 -12.63 -9.14 -14.77
CA ILE A 55 -14.08 -8.98 -14.61
C ILE A 55 -14.60 -10.13 -13.73
N LEU A 56 -15.12 -9.80 -12.55
CA LEU A 56 -15.76 -10.79 -11.67
C LEU A 56 -17.21 -11.04 -12.10
N SER A 57 -17.52 -12.28 -12.50
CA SER A 57 -18.89 -12.71 -12.83
C SER A 57 -19.15 -14.12 -12.32
N ASN A 58 -20.30 -14.37 -11.71
CA ASN A 58 -20.65 -15.67 -11.11
C ASN A 58 -19.56 -16.27 -10.20
N GLY A 59 -18.80 -15.42 -9.50
CA GLY A 59 -17.69 -15.85 -8.63
C GLY A 59 -16.43 -16.32 -9.36
N LYS A 60 -16.33 -16.10 -10.68
CA LYS A 60 -15.16 -16.40 -11.51
C LYS A 60 -14.57 -15.12 -12.10
N TYR A 61 -13.27 -15.11 -12.30
CA TYR A 61 -12.53 -14.01 -12.90
C TYR A 61 -12.37 -14.23 -14.41
N PHE A 62 -12.73 -13.23 -15.22
CA PHE A 62 -12.66 -13.27 -16.68
C PHE A 62 -11.72 -12.19 -17.20
N CYS A 63 -10.98 -12.50 -18.28
CA CYS A 63 -10.03 -11.56 -18.87
C CYS A 63 -10.69 -10.46 -19.72
N SER A 64 -11.88 -10.70 -20.29
CA SER A 64 -12.56 -9.76 -21.18
C SER A 64 -14.07 -10.02 -21.20
N LYS A 65 -14.83 -9.05 -21.71
CA LYS A 65 -16.29 -9.18 -21.91
C LYS A 65 -16.64 -10.32 -22.87
N GLU A 66 -15.77 -10.60 -23.84
CA GLU A 66 -15.93 -11.69 -24.80
C GLU A 66 -15.94 -13.06 -24.11
N CYS A 67 -15.18 -13.23 -23.01
CA CYS A 67 -15.16 -14.47 -22.23
C CYS A 67 -16.38 -14.63 -21.31
N LEU A 68 -17.18 -13.57 -21.17
CA LEU A 68 -18.35 -13.47 -20.31
C LEU A 68 -19.66 -13.64 -21.11
N GLN A 69 -19.57 -13.54 -22.44
CA GLN A 69 -20.68 -13.72 -23.38
C GLN A 69 -21.07 -15.19 -23.56
#